data_AF-A0A1H8WPG4-F1
#
_entry.id   AF-A0A1H8WPG4-F1
#
_cell.length_a   1.000
_cell.length_b   1.000
_cell.length_c   1.000
_cell.angle_alpha   90.00
_cell.angle_beta   90.00
_cell.angle_gamma   90.00
#
_symmetry.space_group_name_H-M   'P 1'
#
loop_
_entity.id
_entity.type
_entity.pdbx_description
1 polymer ?
#
loop_
_entity_poly.entity_id
_entity_poly.type
_entity_poly.pdbx_seq_one_letter_code
_entity_poly.pdbx_strand_id
1 'polypeptide(L)'
;MWADGQASVLFEDEIFPVCSSNFAQSAGNIETPHDLLAYPLISYTADDPTWTGWSEWLAAFAVELPKRKSGLRCSFYTEAIYAALNGQGITLGWRRLVDDLLVQGG
;
A
#
# COMPACT_ATOMS: atom_id res chain seq x y z
N MET A 1 -20.15 32.29 -17.32
CA MET A 1 -19.90 31.43 -16.14
C MET A 1 -19.81 30.02 -16.66
N TRP A 2 -18.65 29.37 -16.53
CA TRP A 2 -18.37 28.11 -17.20
C TRP A 2 -19.26 26.96 -16.70
N ALA A 3 -20.14 26.50 -17.59
CA ALA A 3 -20.70 25.16 -17.58
C ALA A 3 -19.73 24.25 -18.37
N ASP A 4 -19.70 22.96 -18.04
CA ASP A 4 -18.91 21.90 -18.69
C ASP A 4 -17.47 21.71 -18.18
N GLY A 5 -17.34 21.41 -16.89
CA GLY A 5 -16.14 20.74 -16.38
C GLY A 5 -16.15 19.27 -16.79
N GLN A 6 -15.61 18.94 -17.97
CA GLN A 6 -15.37 17.55 -18.33
C GLN A 6 -14.21 17.00 -17.50
N ALA A 7 -14.52 16.26 -16.43
CA ALA A 7 -13.54 15.46 -15.72
C ALA A 7 -13.24 14.21 -16.57
N SER A 8 -12.10 14.20 -17.25
CA SER A 8 -11.55 12.97 -17.83
C SER A 8 -10.79 12.24 -16.74
N VAL A 9 -11.05 10.95 -16.55
CA VAL A 9 -10.22 10.09 -15.68
C VAL A 9 -8.81 10.16 -16.26
N LEU A 10 -7.92 10.86 -15.56
CA LEU A 10 -6.61 11.15 -16.12
C LEU A 10 -5.81 9.86 -16.21
N PHE A 11 -5.84 9.01 -15.17
CA PHE A 11 -5.20 7.69 -15.10
C PHE A 11 -5.85 6.82 -14.00
N GLU A 12 -5.85 5.50 -14.15
CA GLU A 12 -6.22 4.55 -13.08
C GLU A 12 -5.02 4.41 -12.13
N ASP A 13 -5.08 5.09 -10.98
CA ASP A 13 -4.08 4.91 -9.94
C ASP A 13 -4.36 3.59 -9.20
N GLU A 14 -3.49 2.59 -9.40
CA GLU A 14 -3.66 1.26 -8.81
C GLU A 14 -2.83 1.13 -7.53
N ILE A 15 -3.51 0.77 -6.45
CA ILE A 15 -2.92 0.53 -5.14
C ILE A 15 -2.84 -0.97 -4.91
N PHE A 16 -1.64 -1.47 -4.61
CA PHE A 16 -1.42 -2.90 -4.38
C PHE A 16 -0.44 -3.16 -3.22
N PRO A 17 -0.47 -4.36 -2.62
CA PRO A 17 0.48 -4.74 -1.59
C PRO A 17 1.90 -4.89 -2.15
N VAL A 18 2.88 -4.29 -1.47
CA VAL A 18 4.31 -4.33 -1.82
C VAL A 18 5.09 -4.95 -0.67
N CYS A 19 5.99 -5.88 -1.01
CA CYS A 19 6.96 -6.46 -0.08
C CYS A 19 8.24 -6.84 -0.83
N SER A 20 9.32 -7.09 -0.09
CA SER A 20 10.56 -7.61 -0.69
C SER A 20 10.36 -9.02 -1.28
N SER A 21 11.13 -9.34 -2.32
CA SER A 21 11.12 -10.68 -2.93
C SER A 21 11.48 -11.79 -1.93
N ASN A 22 12.41 -11.52 -1.01
CA ASN A 22 12.79 -12.46 0.04
C ASN A 22 11.66 -12.68 1.06
N PHE A 23 10.91 -11.61 1.37
CA PHE A 23 9.73 -11.70 2.23
C PHE A 23 8.65 -12.56 1.56
N ALA A 24 8.34 -12.31 0.29
CA ALA A 24 7.36 -13.08 -0.47
C ALA A 24 7.70 -14.59 -0.51
N GLN A 25 8.97 -14.93 -0.73
CA GLN A 25 9.45 -16.31 -0.71
C GLN A 25 9.29 -16.98 0.66
N SER A 26 9.48 -16.22 1.74
CA SER A 26 9.39 -16.74 3.12
C SER A 26 7.95 -16.78 3.65
N ALA A 27 7.09 -15.88 3.18
CA ALA A 27 5.71 -15.75 3.61
C ALA A 27 4.87 -16.96 3.21
N GLY A 28 5.24 -17.66 2.14
CA GLY A 28 4.43 -18.72 1.53
C GLY A 28 3.43 -18.14 0.53
N ASN A 29 2.30 -18.82 0.34
CA ASN A 29 1.33 -18.47 -0.68
C ASN A 29 0.30 -17.45 -0.13
N ILE A 30 0.36 -16.21 -0.62
CA ILE A 30 -0.64 -15.17 -0.34
C ILE A 30 -1.60 -15.15 -1.54
N GLU A 31 -2.80 -15.72 -1.39
CA GLU A 31 -3.76 -15.85 -2.50
C GLU A 31 -4.90 -14.85 -2.42
N THR A 32 -5.20 -14.38 -1.20
CA THR A 32 -6.33 -13.49 -0.93
C THR A 32 -5.92 -12.28 -0.10
N PRO A 33 -6.66 -11.16 -0.19
CA PRO A 33 -6.47 -10.01 0.70
C PRO A 33 -6.56 -10.35 2.18
N HIS A 34 -7.32 -11.39 2.54
CA HIS A 34 -7.44 -11.86 3.92
C HIS A 34 -6.12 -12.47 4.44
N ASP A 35 -5.33 -13.13 3.57
CA ASP A 35 -4.06 -13.76 3.96
C ASP A 35 -3.03 -12.71 4.39
N LEU A 36 -3.13 -11.47 3.90
CA LEU A 36 -2.31 -10.35 4.34
C LEU A 36 -2.44 -10.10 5.85
N LEU A 37 -3.58 -10.46 6.45
CA LEU A 37 -3.80 -10.36 7.89
C LEU A 37 -2.97 -11.36 8.70
N ALA A 38 -2.23 -12.28 8.10
CA ALA A 38 -1.24 -13.12 8.79
C ALA A 38 0.13 -12.41 8.96
N TYR A 39 0.41 -11.36 8.18
CA TYR A 39 1.74 -10.75 8.08
C TYR A 39 1.80 -9.35 8.71
N PRO A 40 3.00 -8.83 9.05
CA PRO A 40 3.15 -7.45 9.50
C PRO A 40 2.72 -6.47 8.40
N LEU A 41 1.75 -5.60 8.69
CA LEU A 41 1.26 -4.59 7.76
C LEU A 41 1.88 -3.23 8.09
N ILE A 42 2.79 -2.78 7.24
CA ILE A 42 3.46 -1.49 7.36
C ILE A 42 2.49 -0.41 6.87
N SER A 43 2.15 0.50 7.77
CA SER A 43 1.30 1.66 7.51
C SER A 43 2.14 2.92 7.49
N TYR A 44 1.70 3.96 6.80
CA TYR A 44 2.28 5.29 6.92
C TYR A 44 1.20 6.29 7.36
N THR A 45 1.63 7.41 7.93
CA THR A 45 0.74 8.52 8.26
C THR A 45 0.75 9.49 7.09
N ALA A 46 -0.35 9.61 6.36
CA ALA A 46 -0.53 10.70 5.42
C ALA A 46 -1.35 11.79 6.12
N ASP A 47 -0.89 13.03 6.07
CA ASP A 47 -1.69 14.19 6.51
C ASP A 47 -2.87 14.46 5.56
N ASP A 48 -2.79 13.93 4.33
CA ASP A 48 -3.82 14.08 3.31
C ASP A 48 -4.82 12.91 3.35
N PRO A 49 -6.13 13.17 3.53
CA PRO A 49 -7.17 12.13 3.62
C PRO A 49 -7.44 11.40 2.30
N THR A 50 -6.83 11.82 1.18
CA THR A 50 -6.94 11.12 -0.12
C THR A 50 -6.11 9.84 -0.17
N TRP A 51 -5.23 9.60 0.81
CA TRP A 51 -4.37 8.43 0.83
C TRP A 51 -5.09 7.22 1.42
N THR A 52 -5.25 6.18 0.60
CA THR A 52 -5.85 4.93 1.01
C THR A 52 -4.95 4.16 1.98
N GLY A 53 -5.42 4.00 3.21
CA GLY A 53 -4.79 3.15 4.22
C GLY A 53 -5.26 1.70 4.16
N TRP A 54 -4.64 0.82 4.96
CA TRP A 54 -4.98 -0.61 5.03
C TRP A 54 -6.46 -0.87 5.32
N SER A 55 -7.09 -0.10 6.22
CA SER A 55 -8.51 -0.27 6.53
C SER A 55 -9.40 -0.06 5.33
N GLU A 56 -9.13 0.95 4.52
CA GLU A 56 -9.93 1.30 3.34
C GLU A 56 -9.67 0.31 2.19
N TRP A 57 -8.41 -0.01 1.94
CA TRP A 57 -8.03 -0.97 0.91
C TRP A 57 -8.62 -2.37 1.18
N LEU A 58 -8.53 -2.87 2.42
CA LEU A 58 -9.10 -4.17 2.79
C LEU A 58 -10.63 -4.17 2.76
N ALA A 59 -11.28 -3.06 3.14
CA ALA A 59 -12.73 -2.94 3.10
C ALA A 59 -13.29 -3.07 1.66
N ALA A 60 -12.53 -2.63 0.64
CA ALA A 60 -12.89 -2.84 -0.77
C ALA A 60 -12.99 -4.33 -1.16
N PHE A 61 -12.34 -5.22 -0.40
CA PHE A 61 -12.40 -6.68 -0.55
C PHE A 61 -13.28 -7.36 0.50
N ALA A 62 -14.11 -6.60 1.22
CA ALA A 62 -14.92 -7.08 2.33
C ALA A 62 -14.10 -7.74 3.47
N VAL A 63 -12.85 -7.30 3.64
CA VAL A 63 -11.96 -7.75 4.71
C VAL A 63 -11.84 -6.64 5.76
N GLU A 64 -12.10 -6.97 7.02
CA GLU A 64 -11.95 -6.01 8.12
C GLU A 64 -10.53 -6.04 8.69
N LEU A 65 -9.89 -4.88 8.80
CA LEU A 65 -8.61 -4.76 9.50
C LEU A 65 -8.82 -4.87 11.02
N PRO A 66 -8.18 -5.84 11.71
CA PRO A 66 -8.31 -5.94 13.16
C PRO A 66 -7.80 -4.68 13.87
N LYS A 67 -8.54 -4.21 14.89
CA LYS A 67 -8.19 -3.02 15.69
C LYS A 67 -6.79 -3.08 16.32
N ARG A 68 -6.27 -4.29 16.55
CA ARG A 68 -4.90 -4.53 17.05
C ARG A 68 -4.14 -5.36 16.02
N LYS A 69 -3.82 -4.74 14.89
CA LYS A 69 -2.91 -5.34 13.91
C LYS A 69 -1.47 -4.93 14.26
N SER A 70 -0.58 -5.92 14.33
CA SER A 70 0.85 -5.69 14.48
C SER A 70 1.44 -5.23 13.14
N GLY A 71 2.23 -4.17 13.17
CA GLY A 71 2.82 -3.59 11.97
C GLY A 71 3.62 -2.33 12.29
N LEU A 72 4.62 -2.05 11.46
CA LEU A 72 5.38 -0.81 11.56
C LEU A 72 4.51 0.36 11.11
N ARG A 73 4.60 1.49 11.81
CA ARG A 73 3.96 2.75 11.40
C ARG A 73 5.03 3.77 11.07
N CYS A 74 5.13 4.11 9.80
CA CYS A 74 6.06 5.10 9.28
C CYS A 74 5.42 6.49 9.25
N SER A 75 6.26 7.52 9.21
CA SER A 75 5.81 8.91 9.08
C SER A 75 5.60 9.27 7.61
N PHE A 76 6.39 8.68 6.70
CA PHE A 76 6.31 8.95 5.27
C PHE A 76 6.10 7.69 4.44
N TYR A 77 5.52 7.86 3.25
CA TYR A 77 5.32 6.80 2.27
C TYR A 77 6.64 6.13 1.85
N THR A 78 7.68 6.94 1.58
CA THR A 78 9.00 6.43 1.17
C THR A 78 9.62 5.53 2.24
N GLU A 79 9.49 5.90 3.52
CA GLU A 79 9.95 5.06 4.63
C GLU A 79 9.21 3.72 4.67
N ALA A 80 7.90 3.72 4.42
CA ALA A 80 7.10 2.49 4.38
C ALA A 80 7.50 1.58 3.22
N ILE A 81 7.76 2.15 2.04
CA ILE A 81 8.30 1.41 0.89
C ILE A 81 9.66 0.80 1.23
N TYR A 82 10.61 1.58 1.76
CA TYR A 82 11.92 1.05 2.13
C TYR A 82 11.85 -0.02 3.22
N ALA A 83 10.97 0.13 4.21
CA ALA A 83 10.73 -0.89 5.22
C ALA A 83 10.23 -2.21 4.59
N ALA A 84 9.29 -2.13 3.64
CA ALA A 84 8.78 -3.29 2.92
C ALA A 84 9.87 -3.96 2.05
N LEU A 85 10.68 -3.17 1.34
CA LEU A 85 11.82 -3.64 0.55
C LEU A 85 12.93 -4.27 1.41
N ASN A 86 13.08 -3.82 2.66
CA ASN A 86 13.98 -4.43 3.64
C ASN A 86 13.39 -5.65 4.36
N GLY A 87 12.19 -6.11 3.95
CA GLY A 87 11.57 -7.32 4.48
C GLY A 87 10.92 -7.16 5.87
N GLN A 88 10.61 -5.94 6.28
CA GLN A 88 9.97 -5.68 7.59
C GLN A 88 8.46 -5.98 7.59
N GLY A 89 7.89 -6.28 6.42
CA GLY A 89 6.46 -6.56 6.25
C GLY A 89 5.96 -6.19 4.87
N ILE A 90 4.65 -6.00 4.78
CA ILE A 90 3.93 -5.64 3.56
C ILE A 90 3.38 -4.23 3.74
N THR A 91 3.57 -3.35 2.75
CA THR A 91 2.94 -2.02 2.72
C THR A 91 2.02 -1.86 1.52
N LEU A 92 1.22 -0.81 1.47
CA LEU A 92 0.45 -0.45 0.27
C LEU A 92 1.29 0.50 -0.58
N GLY A 93 1.47 0.16 -1.85
CA GLY A 93 2.18 0.95 -2.84
C GLY A 93 1.23 1.45 -3.93
N TRP A 94 1.43 2.70 -4.34
CA TRP A 94 0.79 3.28 -5.52
C TRP A 94 1.69 2.99 -6.73
N ARG A 95 1.18 2.34 -7.78
CA ARG A 95 2.00 1.88 -8.91
C ARG A 95 2.96 2.94 -9.41
N ARG A 96 2.44 4.13 -9.70
CA ARG A 96 3.25 5.23 -10.24
C ARG A 96 4.36 5.67 -9.29
N LEU A 97 4.07 5.76 -7.99
CA LEU A 97 5.05 6.19 -6.99
C LEU A 97 6.08 5.10 -6.70
N VAL A 98 5.68 3.83 -6.71
CA VAL A 98 6.60 2.70 -6.59
C VAL A 98 7.52 2.66 -7.80
N ASP A 99 6.98 2.78 -9.01
CA ASP A 99 7.76 2.79 -10.25
C ASP A 99 8.77 3.96 -10.25
N ASP A 100 8.32 5.16 -9.90
CA ASP A 100 9.20 6.34 -9.78
C ASP A 100 10.33 6.11 -8.75
N LEU A 101 10.02 5.50 -7.60
CA LEU A 101 11.00 5.20 -6.55
C LEU A 101 11.99 4.10 -6.96
N LEU A 102 11.53 3.07 -7.67
CA LEU A 102 12.39 2.00 -8.19
C LEU A 102 13.32 2.53 -9.29
N VAL A 103 12.84 3.44 -10.15
CA VAL A 103 13.65 4.10 -11.17
C VAL A 103 14.71 5.02 -10.55
N GLN A 104 14.41 5.67 -9.43
CA GLN A 104 15.37 6.54 -8.72
C GLN A 104 16.37 5.78 -7.84
N GLY A 105 16.11 4.50 -7.51
CA GLY A 105 16.96 3.66 -6.66
C GLY A 105 17.98 2.81 -7.41
N GLY A 106 18.21 3.04 -8.70
CA GLY A 106 19.14 2.30 -9.59
C GLY A 106 20.45 3.03 -9.86
#